data_AF-A0A2W0C2D8-F1
#
_entry.id   AF-A0A2W0C2D8-F1
#
_cell.length_a   1.000
_cell.length_b   1.000
_cell.length_c   1.000
_cell.angle_alpha   90.00
_cell.angle_beta   90.00
_cell.angle_gamma   90.00
#
_symmetry.space_group_name_H-M   'P 1'
#
loop_
_entity.id
_entity.type
_entity.pdbx_description
1 polymer ?
#
loop_
_entity_poly.entity_id
_entity_poly.type
_entity_poly.pdbx_seq_one_letter_code
_entity_poly.pdbx_strand_id
1 'polypeptide(L)'
;MMIISSKALRTRFVSTKTISFFVFLLGAAALSSSAFSQAPTAPGMGSNVIVFDPSMSVAQIKAVVDPIAAQQIGNQFGTRRYTLLFMPGTYGSSAQPLNFQVGYYTEVAGLGASPNDVVINGSVYVRNQCGSSGCVALSNFWRSLSNLTINVTTPKFGCYSGEFWAVSQAAPWRRVQVNGNTTFMDYCTGPSYASGGFIADSVTRNVVNGSQQQFFVRNSTIGKWSNAVWNQVFAGVQGSPAQSYPNPTYTVLPTVSVSREKPFLFVDADGNYNVFAPALRTNTTGTSWGGSSPASGRTLPLSSFFVADPSTSVQRINAQLASGKNLILTPGVYSLDRSIEVKRPDAVVLGLGFATLVPQNGTSAITVADVDGVQVSGMIVDAGPANSSVLFQIGKPHGAKPSAADDPVTLNDVFFRIGGATAGSATTSLQVDHDNVILDDVWAWRADHGAGVGWTINTADHGVVVNGDNVTATGL
;
A
#
# COMPACT_ATOMS: atom_id res chain seq x y z
N MET A 1 -51.87 4.04 -59.30
CA MET A 1 -53.16 3.43 -59.69
C MET A 1 -53.52 2.43 -58.61
N MET A 2 -54.64 2.42 -57.90
CA MET A 2 -55.78 3.32 -57.72
C MET A 2 -56.56 2.74 -56.53
N ILE A 3 -56.65 3.48 -55.41
CA ILE A 3 -57.84 3.79 -54.58
C ILE A 3 -58.76 2.65 -54.01
N ILE A 4 -59.33 2.97 -52.81
CA ILE A 4 -60.69 2.67 -52.25
C ILE A 4 -60.73 1.46 -51.28
N SER A 5 -60.85 1.60 -49.95
CA SER A 5 -61.92 2.13 -49.06
C SER A 5 -63.18 1.27 -48.96
N SER A 6 -63.54 0.79 -47.77
CA SER A 6 -64.94 0.55 -47.39
C SER A 6 -65.15 0.60 -45.87
N LYS A 7 -66.36 1.04 -45.52
CA LYS A 7 -66.84 1.59 -44.24
C LYS A 7 -67.43 0.53 -43.29
N ALA A 8 -67.78 1.04 -42.10
CA ALA A 8 -68.82 0.61 -41.15
C ALA A 8 -68.33 -0.30 -40.00
N LEU A 9 -68.80 -0.24 -38.75
CA LEU A 9 -69.98 0.41 -38.13
C LEU A 9 -69.67 0.60 -36.63
N ARG A 10 -70.16 1.68 -36.00
CA ARG A 10 -70.05 1.91 -34.54
C ARG A 10 -71.19 1.21 -33.81
N THR A 11 -70.87 0.45 -32.77
CA THR A 11 -71.80 0.07 -31.69
C THR A 11 -71.15 0.33 -30.34
N ARG A 12 -71.84 1.11 -29.50
CA ARG A 12 -71.45 1.43 -28.12
C ARG A 12 -71.84 0.27 -27.21
N PHE A 13 -70.92 -0.16 -26.35
CA PHE A 13 -71.25 -0.86 -25.11
C PHE A 13 -70.66 -0.09 -23.93
N VAL A 14 -71.56 0.31 -23.02
CA VAL A 14 -71.25 0.90 -21.72
C VAL A 14 -70.94 -0.26 -20.78
N SER A 15 -69.78 -0.23 -20.12
CA SER A 15 -69.45 -1.13 -19.02
C SER A 15 -69.12 -0.30 -17.79
N THR A 16 -70.04 -0.33 -16.83
CA THR A 16 -69.88 0.13 -15.46
C THR A 16 -68.95 -0.84 -14.71
N LYS A 17 -67.80 -0.34 -14.22
CA LYS A 17 -66.96 -1.06 -13.26
C LYS A 17 -67.12 -0.46 -11.87
N THR A 18 -67.73 -1.24 -10.99
CA THR A 18 -67.81 -1.04 -9.55
C THR A 18 -66.41 -1.22 -8.94
N ILE A 19 -65.90 -0.20 -8.24
CA ILE A 19 -64.64 -0.25 -7.49
C ILE A 19 -64.98 -0.72 -6.06
N SER A 20 -64.52 -1.91 -5.67
CA SER A 20 -64.52 -2.34 -4.27
C SER A 20 -63.19 -1.95 -3.62
N PHE A 21 -63.26 -1.16 -2.56
CA PHE A 21 -62.13 -0.80 -1.70
C PHE A 21 -61.81 -1.98 -0.76
N PHE A 22 -60.65 -2.63 -0.95
CA PHE A 22 -60.03 -3.46 0.08
C PHE A 22 -59.12 -2.58 0.93
N VAL A 23 -59.47 -2.40 2.20
CA VAL A 23 -58.59 -1.79 3.21
C VAL A 23 -57.54 -2.84 3.59
N PHE A 24 -56.33 -2.71 3.06
CA PHE A 24 -55.16 -3.39 3.60
C PHE A 24 -54.63 -2.53 4.77
N LEU A 25 -54.72 -3.05 5.99
CA LEU A 25 -53.93 -2.53 7.10
C LEU A 25 -52.44 -2.74 6.77
N LEU A 26 -51.73 -1.67 6.38
CA LEU A 26 -50.28 -1.66 6.42
C LEU A 26 -49.84 -1.61 7.88
N GLY A 27 -49.42 -2.74 8.42
CA GLY A 27 -48.56 -2.77 9.60
C GLY A 27 -47.24 -2.11 9.25
N ALA A 28 -46.96 -0.95 9.85
CA ALA A 28 -45.65 -0.33 9.79
C ALA A 28 -44.66 -1.24 10.56
N ALA A 29 -44.01 -2.16 9.86
CA ALA A 29 -42.81 -2.80 10.35
C ALA A 29 -41.73 -1.71 10.43
N ALA A 30 -41.40 -1.29 11.65
CA ALA A 30 -40.23 -0.47 11.91
C ALA A 30 -39.01 -1.23 11.38
N LEU A 31 -38.45 -0.76 10.26
CA LEU A 31 -37.10 -1.13 9.83
C LEU A 31 -36.16 -0.59 10.91
N SER A 32 -35.81 -1.44 11.86
CA SER A 32 -34.68 -1.21 12.74
C SER A 32 -33.44 -1.04 11.85
N SER A 33 -33.00 0.19 11.65
CA SER A 33 -31.66 0.47 11.13
C SER A 33 -30.68 -0.19 12.07
N SER A 34 -30.13 -1.33 11.67
CA SER A 34 -28.96 -1.92 12.31
C SER A 34 -27.89 -0.85 12.30
N ALA A 35 -27.67 -0.21 13.44
CA ALA A 35 -26.53 0.65 13.64
C ALA A 35 -25.32 -0.17 13.21
N PHE A 36 -24.59 0.28 12.19
CA PHE A 36 -23.30 -0.28 11.86
C PHE A 36 -22.51 -0.26 13.17
N SER A 37 -22.19 -1.43 13.71
CA SER A 37 -21.19 -1.51 14.78
C SER A 37 -19.92 -0.98 14.13
N GLN A 38 -19.59 0.27 14.43
CA GLN A 38 -18.38 0.91 13.95
C GLN A 38 -17.23 0.04 14.40
N ALA A 39 -16.44 -0.48 13.46
CA ALA A 39 -15.27 -1.26 13.80
C ALA A 39 -14.38 -0.43 14.75
N PRO A 40 -13.80 -1.04 15.79
CA PRO A 40 -12.89 -0.34 16.68
C PRO A 40 -11.80 0.37 15.87
N THR A 41 -11.54 1.63 16.20
CA THR A 41 -10.40 2.37 15.64
C THR A 41 -9.21 2.20 16.57
N ALA A 42 -7.99 2.21 16.02
CA ALA A 42 -6.80 2.21 16.87
C ALA A 42 -6.81 3.47 17.76
N PRO A 43 -6.50 3.36 19.07
CA PRO A 43 -6.57 4.49 19.99
C PRO A 43 -5.77 5.70 19.47
N GLY A 44 -6.44 6.84 19.28
CA GLY A 44 -5.81 8.09 18.87
C GLY A 44 -5.33 8.18 17.42
N MET A 45 -5.66 7.21 16.54
CA MET A 45 -5.18 7.19 15.13
C MET A 45 -6.24 7.58 14.09
N GLY A 46 -7.39 8.10 14.52
CA GLY A 46 -8.46 8.56 13.64
C GLY A 46 -9.35 7.44 13.07
N SER A 47 -10.40 7.83 12.35
CA SER A 47 -11.45 6.91 11.88
C SER A 47 -11.06 6.02 10.71
N ASN A 48 -9.97 6.36 10.02
CA ASN A 48 -9.52 5.64 8.83
C ASN A 48 -8.49 4.54 9.15
N VAL A 49 -8.13 4.40 10.42
CA VAL A 49 -7.35 3.28 10.95
C VAL A 49 -8.31 2.32 11.65
N ILE A 50 -8.63 1.24 10.95
CA ILE A 50 -9.64 0.27 11.34
C ILE A 50 -8.95 -0.96 11.91
N VAL A 51 -9.38 -1.40 13.09
CA VAL A 51 -8.80 -2.55 13.79
C VAL A 51 -9.83 -3.67 13.88
N PHE A 52 -9.44 -4.85 13.39
CA PHE A 52 -10.21 -6.08 13.50
C PHE A 52 -9.65 -6.94 14.62
N ASP A 53 -10.49 -7.40 15.54
CA ASP A 53 -10.14 -8.34 16.60
C ASP A 53 -10.56 -9.77 16.21
N PRO A 54 -9.82 -10.84 16.60
CA PRO A 54 -10.18 -12.22 16.29
C PRO A 54 -11.56 -12.67 16.77
N SER A 55 -12.21 -11.97 17.70
CA SER A 55 -13.59 -12.26 18.10
C SER A 55 -14.62 -11.89 17.02
N MET A 56 -14.23 -11.11 16.01
CA MET A 56 -15.12 -10.71 14.91
C MET A 56 -15.38 -11.86 13.95
N SER A 57 -16.64 -12.09 13.63
CA SER A 57 -17.03 -13.02 12.57
C SER A 57 -16.58 -12.53 11.19
N VAL A 58 -16.41 -13.45 10.25
CA VAL A 58 -16.12 -13.12 8.84
C VAL A 58 -17.15 -12.14 8.27
N ALA A 59 -18.43 -12.28 8.62
CA ALA A 59 -19.48 -11.39 8.16
C ALA A 59 -19.28 -9.94 8.66
N GLN A 60 -18.88 -9.76 9.93
CA GLN A 60 -18.60 -8.44 10.50
C GLN A 60 -17.39 -7.78 9.83
N ILE A 61 -16.32 -8.54 9.59
CA ILE A 61 -15.13 -8.01 8.90
C ILE A 61 -15.48 -7.62 7.47
N LYS A 62 -16.19 -8.51 6.74
CA LYS A 62 -16.64 -8.26 5.35
C LYS A 62 -17.57 -7.06 5.24
N ALA A 63 -18.42 -6.82 6.23
CA ALA A 63 -19.27 -5.63 6.28
C ALA A 63 -18.48 -4.31 6.32
N VAL A 64 -17.17 -4.35 6.62
CA VAL A 64 -16.28 -3.19 6.61
C VAL A 64 -15.35 -3.19 5.40
N VAL A 65 -14.67 -4.31 5.13
CA VAL A 65 -13.67 -4.36 4.05
C VAL A 65 -14.30 -4.32 2.66
N ASP A 66 -15.48 -4.91 2.45
CA ASP A 66 -16.12 -4.94 1.13
C ASP A 66 -16.59 -3.52 0.69
N PRO A 67 -17.24 -2.71 1.55
CA PRO A 67 -17.55 -1.31 1.20
C PRO A 67 -16.31 -0.44 0.94
N ILE A 68 -15.23 -0.64 1.70
CA ILE A 68 -13.97 0.08 1.47
C ILE A 68 -13.39 -0.31 0.11
N ALA A 69 -13.33 -1.61 -0.20
CA ALA A 69 -12.89 -2.09 -1.50
C ALA A 69 -13.74 -1.51 -2.64
N ALA A 70 -15.06 -1.52 -2.51
CA ALA A 70 -15.97 -0.95 -3.50
C ALA A 70 -15.71 0.54 -3.75
N GLN A 71 -15.36 1.31 -2.70
CA GLN A 71 -14.96 2.71 -2.85
C GLN A 71 -13.58 2.84 -3.49
N GLN A 72 -12.63 1.98 -3.13
CA GLN A 72 -11.21 2.18 -3.44
C GLN A 72 -10.75 1.50 -4.73
N ILE A 73 -11.44 0.50 -5.28
CA ILE A 73 -11.00 -0.23 -6.49
C ILE A 73 -10.84 0.72 -7.69
N GLY A 74 -11.78 1.63 -7.90
CA GLY A 74 -11.74 2.62 -8.99
C GLY A 74 -11.16 3.99 -8.58
N ASN A 75 -10.73 4.15 -7.32
CA ASN A 75 -10.38 5.45 -6.77
C ASN A 75 -8.90 5.80 -6.94
N GLN A 76 -8.41 5.74 -8.18
CA GLN A 76 -7.00 5.95 -8.47
C GLN A 76 -6.51 7.31 -7.97
N PHE A 77 -7.26 8.39 -8.16
CA PHE A 77 -6.80 9.75 -7.86
C PHE A 77 -7.55 10.46 -6.73
N GLY A 78 -8.46 9.78 -6.03
CA GLY A 78 -9.18 10.41 -4.93
C GLY A 78 -8.35 10.53 -3.65
N THR A 79 -8.94 11.21 -2.67
CA THR A 79 -8.28 11.60 -1.42
C THR A 79 -8.51 10.63 -0.26
N ARG A 80 -9.40 9.64 -0.43
CA ARG A 80 -9.69 8.63 0.60
C ARG A 80 -8.49 7.70 0.79
N ARG A 81 -8.19 7.39 2.05
CA ARG A 81 -7.07 6.57 2.52
C ARG A 81 -7.57 5.68 3.65
N TYR A 82 -7.09 4.43 3.71
CA TYR A 82 -7.48 3.49 4.75
C TYR A 82 -6.30 2.64 5.21
N THR A 83 -6.25 2.35 6.50
CA THR A 83 -5.38 1.31 7.09
C THR A 83 -6.28 0.27 7.76
N LEU A 84 -6.12 -0.98 7.34
CA LEU A 84 -6.85 -2.14 7.82
C LEU A 84 -5.89 -3.01 8.65
N LEU A 85 -6.07 -2.96 9.97
CA LEU A 85 -5.19 -3.63 10.93
C LEU A 85 -5.89 -4.84 11.54
N PHE A 86 -5.17 -5.96 11.61
CA PHE A 86 -5.64 -7.19 12.23
C PHE A 86 -4.84 -7.46 13.51
N MET A 87 -5.52 -7.51 14.65
CA MET A 87 -4.93 -7.91 15.93
C MET A 87 -4.33 -9.33 15.85
N PRO A 88 -3.37 -9.69 16.73
CA PRO A 88 -2.93 -11.07 16.88
C PRO A 88 -4.12 -12.03 17.05
N GLY A 89 -4.18 -13.06 16.22
CA GLY A 89 -5.29 -14.01 16.18
C GLY A 89 -5.47 -14.68 14.83
N THR A 90 -6.53 -15.48 14.72
CA THR A 90 -6.89 -16.20 13.50
C THR A 90 -8.25 -15.73 12.98
N TYR A 91 -8.30 -15.42 11.68
CA TYR A 91 -9.47 -14.86 11.00
C TYR A 91 -9.94 -15.81 9.91
N GLY A 92 -11.24 -16.11 9.93
CA GLY A 92 -11.85 -17.08 9.03
C GLY A 92 -11.42 -18.53 9.30
N SER A 93 -11.98 -19.45 8.53
CA SER A 93 -11.68 -20.89 8.57
C SER A 93 -11.78 -21.49 7.16
N SER A 94 -11.41 -22.76 6.98
CA SER A 94 -11.59 -23.43 5.69
C SER A 94 -13.07 -23.51 5.25
N ALA A 95 -14.00 -23.60 6.21
CA ALA A 95 -15.44 -23.64 5.95
C ALA A 95 -16.04 -22.24 5.72
N GLN A 96 -15.52 -21.23 6.40
CA GLN A 96 -15.93 -19.82 6.27
C GLN A 96 -14.69 -18.95 6.08
N PRO A 97 -14.09 -18.92 4.88
CA PRO A 97 -12.85 -18.21 4.66
C PRO A 97 -13.06 -16.70 4.55
N LEU A 98 -12.10 -15.93 5.06
CA LEU A 98 -12.06 -14.48 4.92
C LEU A 98 -11.36 -14.11 3.61
N ASN A 99 -12.15 -13.90 2.56
CA ASN A 99 -11.67 -13.43 1.27
C ASN A 99 -12.15 -11.99 1.02
N PHE A 100 -11.23 -11.07 0.73
CA PHE A 100 -11.56 -9.68 0.43
C PHE A 100 -10.54 -9.03 -0.51
N GLN A 101 -10.98 -7.99 -1.22
CA GLN A 101 -10.20 -7.29 -2.24
C GLN A 101 -9.55 -6.03 -1.67
N VAL A 102 -8.35 -5.68 -2.13
CA VAL A 102 -7.64 -4.45 -1.77
C VAL A 102 -7.66 -3.45 -2.94
N GLY A 103 -8.20 -2.26 -2.70
CA GLY A 103 -8.25 -1.15 -3.66
C GLY A 103 -7.07 -0.19 -3.56
N TYR A 104 -7.14 0.96 -4.23
CA TYR A 104 -6.16 2.03 -4.09
C TYR A 104 -6.10 2.56 -2.65
N TYR A 105 -4.95 3.11 -2.28
CA TYR A 105 -4.64 3.72 -0.99
C TYR A 105 -5.15 2.97 0.24
N THR A 106 -4.98 1.65 0.20
CA THR A 106 -5.39 0.75 1.26
C THR A 106 -4.17 -0.01 1.72
N GLU A 107 -3.80 0.19 2.98
CA GLU A 107 -2.82 -0.62 3.68
C GLU A 107 -3.54 -1.75 4.42
N VAL A 108 -3.05 -2.97 4.29
CA VAL A 108 -3.49 -4.12 5.09
C VAL A 108 -2.29 -4.63 5.89
N ALA A 109 -2.42 -4.72 7.21
CA ALA A 109 -1.33 -5.19 8.06
C ALA A 109 -1.82 -6.00 9.27
N GLY A 110 -1.01 -6.97 9.69
CA GLY A 110 -1.14 -7.58 11.01
C GLY A 110 -0.43 -6.78 12.10
N LEU A 111 -0.99 -6.78 13.31
CA LEU A 111 -0.44 -6.16 14.52
C LEU A 111 0.34 -7.15 15.40
N GLY A 112 0.82 -8.25 14.82
CA GLY A 112 1.72 -9.20 15.47
C GLY A 112 3.15 -8.68 15.62
N ALA A 113 3.91 -9.21 16.58
CA ALA A 113 5.37 -9.03 16.56
C ALA A 113 6.01 -9.86 15.42
N SER A 114 5.33 -10.95 15.05
CA SER A 114 5.66 -11.85 13.95
C SER A 114 4.49 -12.00 12.98
N PRO A 115 4.74 -12.27 11.68
CA PRO A 115 3.69 -12.60 10.72
C PRO A 115 2.85 -13.83 11.10
N ASN A 116 3.39 -14.70 11.95
CA ASN A 116 2.68 -15.89 12.45
C ASN A 116 1.60 -15.57 13.48
N ASP A 117 1.66 -14.39 14.10
CA ASP A 117 0.70 -14.01 15.14
C ASP A 117 -0.66 -13.62 14.55
N VAL A 118 -0.72 -13.29 13.26
CA VAL A 118 -1.94 -12.89 12.54
C VAL A 118 -2.16 -13.82 11.37
N VAL A 119 -3.18 -14.68 11.46
CA VAL A 119 -3.46 -15.70 10.44
C VAL A 119 -4.80 -15.42 9.76
N ILE A 120 -4.80 -15.26 8.45
CA ILE A 120 -6.00 -15.18 7.62
C ILE A 120 -6.18 -16.52 6.90
N ASN A 121 -7.26 -17.24 7.22
CA ASN A 121 -7.72 -18.39 6.43
C ASN A 121 -8.63 -17.86 5.32
N GLY A 122 -8.09 -17.69 4.11
CA GLY A 122 -8.77 -17.00 3.02
C GLY A 122 -7.78 -16.42 2.01
N SER A 123 -7.98 -15.17 1.60
CA SER A 123 -7.16 -14.47 0.60
C SER A 123 -7.34 -12.95 0.68
N VAL A 124 -6.26 -12.20 0.44
CA VAL A 124 -6.24 -10.72 0.47
C VAL A 124 -5.83 -10.19 -0.89
N TYR A 125 -6.78 -10.15 -1.82
CA TYR A 125 -6.43 -10.17 -3.24
C TYR A 125 -6.52 -8.82 -3.95
N VAL A 126 -5.79 -8.71 -5.06
CA VAL A 126 -5.88 -7.66 -6.07
C VAL A 126 -6.05 -8.30 -7.44
N ARG A 127 -6.97 -7.76 -8.25
CA ARG A 127 -7.34 -8.24 -9.59
C ARG A 127 -7.20 -7.14 -10.63
N ASN A 128 -7.26 -7.50 -11.91
CA ASN A 128 -7.20 -6.55 -13.01
C ASN A 128 -8.28 -5.47 -12.90
N GLN A 129 -7.96 -4.30 -13.46
CA GLN A 129 -8.91 -3.25 -13.81
C GLN A 129 -9.36 -3.48 -15.25
N CYS A 130 -10.68 -3.45 -15.49
CA CYS A 130 -11.24 -3.68 -16.82
C CYS A 130 -11.75 -2.36 -17.43
N GLY A 131 -11.33 -2.11 -18.67
CA GLY A 131 -11.78 -0.97 -19.48
C GLY A 131 -12.10 -1.40 -20.92
N SER A 132 -12.19 -0.44 -21.83
CA SER A 132 -12.50 -0.69 -23.24
C SER A 132 -11.42 -1.49 -23.99
N SER A 133 -10.18 -1.45 -23.51
CA SER A 133 -9.02 -2.16 -24.09
C SER A 133 -8.74 -3.53 -23.48
N GLY A 134 -9.64 -4.02 -22.62
CA GLY A 134 -9.49 -5.29 -21.88
C GLY A 134 -9.19 -5.07 -20.40
N CYS A 135 -8.73 -6.14 -19.74
CA CYS A 135 -8.46 -6.17 -18.31
C CYS A 135 -6.96 -6.30 -18.05
N VAL A 136 -6.39 -5.34 -17.31
CA VAL A 136 -4.95 -5.26 -17.00
C VAL A 136 -4.72 -4.77 -15.56
N ALA A 137 -3.55 -5.04 -15.01
CA ALA A 137 -3.10 -4.58 -13.69
C ALA A 137 -2.10 -3.41 -13.79
N LEU A 138 -1.89 -2.84 -14.97
CA LEU A 138 -0.90 -1.77 -15.24
C LEU A 138 -1.09 -0.50 -14.41
N SER A 139 -2.27 -0.29 -13.82
CA SER A 139 -2.56 0.83 -12.93
C SER A 139 -2.82 0.45 -11.48
N ASN A 140 -2.68 -0.82 -11.08
CA ASN A 140 -2.93 -1.24 -9.70
C ASN A 140 -1.81 -0.81 -8.74
N PHE A 141 -1.81 0.49 -8.42
CA PHE A 141 -0.82 1.17 -7.57
C PHE A 141 -1.30 1.34 -6.13
N TRP A 142 -0.41 1.90 -5.30
CA TRP A 142 -0.67 2.50 -3.98
C TRP A 142 -1.49 1.61 -3.04
N ARG A 143 -1.02 0.40 -2.76
CA ARG A 143 -1.63 -0.51 -1.77
C ARG A 143 -0.57 -1.37 -1.12
N SER A 144 -0.82 -1.92 0.06
CA SER A 144 0.21 -2.73 0.71
C SER A 144 -0.39 -3.89 1.50
N LEU A 145 0.42 -4.93 1.64
CA LEU A 145 0.11 -6.09 2.46
C LEU A 145 1.32 -6.40 3.35
N SER A 146 1.12 -6.48 4.66
CA SER A 146 2.24 -6.75 5.56
C SER A 146 1.93 -7.50 6.85
N ASN A 147 2.98 -8.11 7.39
CA ASN A 147 3.05 -8.66 8.76
C ASN A 147 1.93 -9.64 9.13
N LEU A 148 1.61 -10.58 8.23
CA LEU A 148 0.57 -11.58 8.45
C LEU A 148 0.82 -12.88 7.68
N THR A 149 0.11 -13.93 8.05
CA THR A 149 0.11 -15.23 7.37
C THR A 149 -1.22 -15.44 6.65
N ILE A 150 -1.18 -15.87 5.39
CA ILE A 150 -2.35 -16.26 4.60
C ILE A 150 -2.33 -17.77 4.40
N ASN A 151 -3.31 -18.46 4.97
CA ASN A 151 -3.64 -19.84 4.64
C ASN A 151 -4.67 -19.83 3.51
N VAL A 152 -4.19 -20.01 2.28
CA VAL A 152 -5.00 -19.76 1.09
C VAL A 152 -6.20 -20.69 1.05
N THR A 153 -7.40 -20.11 1.17
CA THR A 153 -8.67 -20.85 1.08
C THR A 153 -9.70 -20.08 0.28
N THR A 154 -9.81 -20.41 -1.01
CA THR A 154 -10.67 -19.73 -1.99
C THR A 154 -11.70 -20.68 -2.62
N PRO A 155 -12.54 -21.37 -1.82
CA PRO A 155 -13.53 -22.29 -2.36
C PRO A 155 -14.50 -21.53 -3.25
N LYS A 156 -14.86 -22.12 -4.40
CA LYS A 156 -15.79 -21.54 -5.38
C LYS A 156 -15.27 -20.27 -6.09
N PHE A 157 -13.97 -19.96 -6.02
CA PHE A 157 -13.39 -18.81 -6.76
C PHE A 157 -13.10 -19.10 -8.24
N GLY A 158 -13.33 -20.33 -8.71
CA GLY A 158 -13.11 -20.70 -10.11
C GLY A 158 -11.64 -20.49 -10.51
N CYS A 159 -11.41 -19.75 -11.59
CA CYS A 159 -10.05 -19.42 -12.04
C CYS A 159 -9.26 -18.58 -11.02
N TYR A 160 -9.94 -17.82 -10.15
CA TYR A 160 -9.33 -16.99 -9.10
C TYR A 160 -8.93 -17.80 -7.87
N SER A 161 -8.67 -19.10 -8.03
CA SER A 161 -8.21 -19.95 -6.93
C SER A 161 -6.74 -19.70 -6.65
N GLY A 162 -6.39 -19.31 -5.42
CA GLY A 162 -5.04 -18.88 -5.06
C GLY A 162 -5.02 -17.48 -4.43
N GLU A 163 -3.84 -17.05 -4.02
CA GLU A 163 -3.59 -15.68 -3.57
C GLU A 163 -3.22 -14.81 -4.77
N PHE A 164 -4.13 -13.92 -5.18
CA PHE A 164 -3.93 -13.03 -6.33
C PHE A 164 -3.42 -11.67 -5.86
N TRP A 165 -2.23 -11.28 -6.31
CA TRP A 165 -1.68 -9.95 -6.09
C TRP A 165 -1.25 -9.33 -7.41
N ALA A 166 -2.24 -9.13 -8.29
CA ALA A 166 -2.05 -8.54 -9.60
C ALA A 166 -1.86 -7.03 -9.48
N VAL A 167 -0.63 -6.60 -9.21
CA VAL A 167 -0.27 -5.20 -8.94
C VAL A 167 0.76 -4.66 -9.93
N SER A 168 0.94 -3.33 -9.91
CA SER A 168 2.07 -2.66 -10.55
C SER A 168 2.97 -1.98 -9.50
N GLN A 169 3.50 -0.78 -9.76
CA GLN A 169 4.42 -0.08 -8.86
C GLN A 169 3.74 0.42 -7.56
N ALA A 170 4.55 0.72 -6.54
CA ALA A 170 4.11 1.19 -5.21
C ALA A 170 3.04 0.30 -4.57
N ALA A 171 3.24 -1.01 -4.68
CA ALA A 171 2.36 -2.03 -4.14
C ALA A 171 3.09 -3.05 -3.25
N PRO A 172 3.82 -2.59 -2.21
CA PRO A 172 4.76 -3.43 -1.46
C PRO A 172 4.08 -4.58 -0.73
N TRP A 173 4.79 -5.71 -0.72
CA TRP A 173 4.47 -6.92 0.01
C TRP A 173 5.61 -7.23 0.98
N ARG A 174 5.38 -7.10 2.30
CA ARG A 174 6.46 -7.17 3.32
C ARG A 174 6.10 -8.02 4.52
N ARG A 175 6.97 -8.91 5.00
CA ARG A 175 6.69 -9.73 6.21
C ARG A 175 5.42 -10.56 6.08
N VAL A 176 5.21 -11.21 4.94
CA VAL A 176 4.01 -12.04 4.75
C VAL A 176 4.39 -13.47 4.45
N GLN A 177 3.67 -14.40 5.06
CA GLN A 177 3.75 -15.82 4.74
C GLN A 177 2.51 -16.26 3.96
N VAL A 178 2.69 -16.86 2.78
CA VAL A 178 1.59 -17.48 2.04
C VAL A 178 1.72 -18.99 2.04
N ASN A 179 0.78 -19.64 2.73
CA ASN A 179 0.58 -21.07 2.71
C ASN A 179 -0.41 -21.43 1.60
N GLY A 180 0.05 -21.34 0.35
CA GLY A 180 -0.74 -21.65 -0.85
C GLY A 180 -0.05 -21.20 -2.14
N ASN A 181 -0.74 -21.32 -3.28
CA ASN A 181 -0.27 -20.77 -4.55
C ASN A 181 -0.52 -19.26 -4.58
N THR A 182 0.46 -18.51 -5.10
CA THR A 182 0.41 -17.06 -5.28
C THR A 182 0.55 -16.72 -6.76
N THR A 183 -0.13 -15.68 -7.23
CA THR A 183 0.05 -15.14 -8.59
C THR A 183 0.21 -13.63 -8.56
N PHE A 184 1.18 -13.13 -9.32
CA PHE A 184 1.41 -11.70 -9.52
C PHE A 184 0.81 -11.16 -10.81
N MET A 185 0.17 -12.03 -11.60
CA MET A 185 -0.75 -11.62 -12.66
C MET A 185 -2.18 -12.04 -12.32
N ASP A 186 -3.16 -11.34 -12.87
CA ASP A 186 -4.53 -11.85 -12.96
C ASP A 186 -4.73 -12.47 -14.34
N TYR A 187 -4.50 -13.78 -14.44
CA TYR A 187 -4.65 -14.57 -15.66
C TYR A 187 -6.11 -14.92 -16.00
N CYS A 188 -7.07 -14.57 -15.14
CA CYS A 188 -8.48 -14.88 -15.39
C CYS A 188 -9.11 -13.98 -16.45
N THR A 189 -8.52 -12.82 -16.72
CA THR A 189 -9.05 -11.83 -17.65
C THR A 189 -7.93 -11.27 -18.52
N GLY A 190 -8.14 -11.23 -19.85
CA GLY A 190 -7.12 -10.81 -20.82
C GLY A 190 -7.14 -9.31 -21.13
N PRO A 191 -6.00 -8.73 -21.57
CA PRO A 191 -4.71 -9.37 -21.86
C PRO A 191 -3.80 -9.57 -20.64
N SER A 192 -4.27 -9.25 -19.43
CA SER A 192 -3.59 -9.55 -18.16
C SER A 192 -2.25 -8.84 -17.94
N TYR A 193 -1.90 -7.78 -18.66
CA TYR A 193 -0.61 -7.10 -18.47
C TYR A 193 -0.44 -6.54 -17.05
N ALA A 194 0.77 -6.66 -16.50
CA ALA A 194 1.12 -6.16 -15.16
C ALA A 194 2.57 -5.64 -15.13
N SER A 195 2.86 -4.66 -14.29
CA SER A 195 4.16 -3.96 -14.23
C SER A 195 4.61 -3.71 -12.78
N GLY A 196 4.57 -4.78 -11.98
CA GLY A 196 5.07 -4.82 -10.62
C GLY A 196 6.60 -4.86 -10.58
N GLY A 197 7.21 -5.09 -9.44
CA GLY A 197 6.63 -5.11 -8.10
C GLY A 197 7.72 -5.41 -7.08
N PHE A 198 7.37 -5.34 -5.79
CA PHE A 198 8.34 -5.43 -4.71
C PHE A 198 7.88 -6.41 -3.62
N ILE A 199 8.75 -7.37 -3.27
CA ILE A 199 8.60 -8.25 -2.12
C ILE A 199 9.84 -8.18 -1.24
N ALA A 200 9.63 -8.03 0.07
CA ALA A 200 10.69 -8.16 1.05
C ALA A 200 10.28 -9.02 2.24
N ASP A 201 11.26 -9.68 2.85
CA ASP A 201 11.10 -10.30 4.17
C ASP A 201 9.94 -11.30 4.24
N SER A 202 9.69 -12.07 3.17
CA SER A 202 8.45 -12.84 3.02
C SER A 202 8.70 -14.31 2.67
N VAL A 203 7.68 -15.15 2.88
CA VAL A 203 7.71 -16.56 2.52
C VAL A 203 6.56 -16.86 1.56
N THR A 204 6.88 -17.35 0.38
CA THR A 204 5.90 -17.84 -0.59
C THR A 204 6.25 -19.27 -1.01
N ARG A 205 5.24 -20.00 -1.52
CA ARG A 205 5.45 -21.33 -2.09
C ARG A 205 5.62 -21.24 -3.60
N ASN A 206 4.58 -21.59 -4.35
CA ASN A 206 4.59 -21.48 -5.80
C ASN A 206 4.10 -20.09 -6.20
N VAL A 207 4.92 -19.37 -6.94
CA VAL A 207 4.60 -18.07 -7.52
C VAL A 207 4.41 -18.20 -9.02
N VAL A 208 3.26 -17.73 -9.49
CA VAL A 208 3.02 -17.44 -10.91
C VAL A 208 3.37 -15.98 -11.17
N ASN A 209 4.53 -15.73 -11.76
CA ASN A 209 4.91 -14.41 -12.26
C ASN A 209 4.04 -14.00 -13.44
N GLY A 210 3.94 -14.90 -14.43
CA GLY A 210 3.04 -14.73 -15.54
C GLY A 210 3.44 -13.61 -16.48
N SER A 211 2.51 -12.69 -16.74
CA SER A 211 2.69 -11.51 -17.60
C SER A 211 3.42 -10.33 -16.93
N GLN A 212 3.81 -10.46 -15.66
CA GLN A 212 4.56 -9.42 -14.95
C GLN A 212 5.85 -9.08 -15.68
N GLN A 213 5.94 -7.84 -16.13
CA GLN A 213 7.06 -7.31 -16.92
C GLN A 213 8.40 -7.43 -16.15
N GLN A 214 8.39 -6.96 -14.91
CA GLN A 214 9.52 -7.02 -13.99
C GLN A 214 9.06 -7.31 -12.56
N PHE A 215 10.00 -7.67 -11.69
CA PHE A 215 9.76 -7.78 -10.25
C PHE A 215 11.09 -7.79 -9.48
N PHE A 216 11.11 -7.23 -8.27
CA PHE A 216 12.23 -7.30 -7.34
C PHE A 216 11.81 -8.02 -6.05
N VAL A 217 12.57 -9.05 -5.67
CA VAL A 217 12.35 -9.80 -4.43
C VAL A 217 13.63 -9.80 -3.62
N ARG A 218 13.56 -9.44 -2.34
CA ARG A 218 14.70 -9.55 -1.43
C ARG A 218 14.40 -10.24 -0.11
N ASN A 219 15.44 -10.78 0.54
CA ASN A 219 15.39 -11.32 1.91
C ASN A 219 14.17 -12.22 2.14
N SER A 220 13.92 -13.15 1.23
CA SER A 220 12.67 -13.93 1.20
C SER A 220 12.96 -15.40 1.00
N THR A 221 11.96 -16.24 1.22
CA THR A 221 11.98 -17.65 0.83
C THR A 221 10.89 -17.87 -0.20
N ILE A 222 11.24 -18.48 -1.34
CA ILE A 222 10.32 -18.82 -2.42
C ILE A 222 10.46 -20.32 -2.68
N GLY A 223 9.35 -21.01 -2.90
CA GLY A 223 9.36 -22.41 -3.32
C GLY A 223 9.64 -22.59 -4.81
N LYS A 224 8.88 -21.89 -5.66
CA LYS A 224 9.04 -21.90 -7.12
C LYS A 224 8.64 -20.55 -7.72
N TRP A 225 9.37 -20.12 -8.74
CA TRP A 225 9.01 -18.98 -9.60
C TRP A 225 8.72 -19.47 -11.03
N SER A 226 7.57 -19.11 -11.61
CA SER A 226 7.11 -19.72 -12.86
C SER A 226 7.91 -19.37 -14.11
N ASN A 227 8.24 -18.08 -14.30
CA ASN A 227 8.86 -17.57 -15.53
C ASN A 227 9.44 -16.15 -15.33
N ALA A 228 10.21 -15.69 -16.30
CA ALA A 228 10.62 -14.29 -16.45
C ALA A 228 10.00 -13.67 -17.71
N VAL A 229 9.86 -12.35 -17.71
CA VAL A 229 9.45 -11.56 -18.90
C VAL A 229 10.61 -10.66 -19.31
N TRP A 230 10.78 -9.49 -18.69
CA TRP A 230 11.85 -8.56 -19.04
C TRP A 230 12.98 -8.51 -18.00
N ASN A 231 12.65 -8.41 -16.70
CA ASN A 231 13.67 -8.34 -15.65
C ASN A 231 13.15 -8.86 -14.31
N GLN A 232 13.67 -9.99 -13.84
CA GLN A 232 13.27 -10.59 -12.57
C GLN A 232 14.48 -10.69 -11.65
N VAL A 233 14.49 -9.90 -10.59
CA VAL A 233 15.65 -9.72 -9.72
C VAL A 233 15.40 -10.30 -8.35
N PHE A 234 16.33 -11.12 -7.87
CA PHE A 234 16.29 -11.77 -6.55
C PHE A 234 17.58 -11.44 -5.79
N ALA A 235 17.48 -10.94 -4.56
CA ALA A 235 18.66 -10.65 -3.73
C ALA A 235 18.48 -11.19 -2.30
N GLY A 236 19.35 -12.08 -1.85
CA GLY A 236 19.17 -12.72 -0.53
C GLY A 236 17.91 -13.58 -0.47
N VAL A 237 17.50 -14.18 -1.59
CA VAL A 237 16.28 -15.00 -1.67
C VAL A 237 16.65 -16.48 -1.65
N GLN A 238 16.13 -17.21 -0.67
CA GLN A 238 16.25 -18.65 -0.58
C GLN A 238 15.23 -19.31 -1.52
N GLY A 239 15.69 -20.27 -2.33
CA GLY A 239 14.84 -20.95 -3.32
C GLY A 239 14.53 -20.12 -4.58
N SER A 240 15.27 -19.03 -4.80
CA SER A 240 15.23 -18.32 -6.09
C SER A 240 15.71 -19.22 -7.24
N PRO A 241 15.31 -18.90 -8.50
CA PRO A 241 15.96 -19.48 -9.67
C PRO A 241 17.48 -19.23 -9.66
N ALA A 242 18.24 -20.03 -10.41
CA ALA A 242 19.65 -19.75 -10.64
C ALA A 242 19.82 -18.49 -11.52
N GLN A 243 20.93 -17.78 -11.35
CA GLN A 243 21.35 -16.69 -12.25
C GLN A 243 21.36 -17.20 -13.70
N SER A 244 20.67 -16.50 -14.61
CA SER A 244 20.57 -16.94 -16.01
C SER A 244 20.41 -15.82 -17.04
N TYR A 245 20.49 -14.55 -16.63
CA TYR A 245 20.47 -13.43 -17.57
C TYR A 245 21.55 -13.63 -18.67
N PRO A 246 21.23 -13.44 -19.97
CA PRO A 246 20.04 -12.78 -20.50
C PRO A 246 18.81 -13.67 -20.74
N ASN A 247 18.90 -15.01 -20.67
CA ASN A 247 17.75 -15.88 -20.96
C ASN A 247 17.72 -17.18 -20.12
N PRO A 248 16.71 -17.36 -19.24
CA PRO A 248 15.67 -16.40 -18.86
C PRO A 248 16.27 -15.18 -18.13
N THR A 249 15.55 -14.06 -18.11
CA THR A 249 16.00 -12.76 -17.55
C THR A 249 16.00 -12.71 -16.01
N TYR A 250 16.61 -13.71 -15.37
CA TYR A 250 16.84 -13.76 -13.93
C TYR A 250 18.20 -13.17 -13.54
N THR A 251 18.17 -12.15 -12.69
CA THR A 251 19.33 -11.60 -11.99
C THR A 251 19.26 -12.01 -10.52
N VAL A 252 20.27 -12.68 -10.00
CA VAL A 252 20.22 -13.37 -8.71
C VAL A 252 21.49 -13.07 -7.93
N LEU A 253 21.31 -12.41 -6.80
CA LEU A 253 22.36 -12.10 -5.84
C LEU A 253 22.17 -12.97 -4.60
N PRO A 254 23.25 -13.59 -4.07
CA PRO A 254 23.15 -14.48 -2.92
C PRO A 254 22.72 -13.77 -1.63
N THR A 255 23.02 -12.47 -1.54
CA THR A 255 22.73 -11.63 -0.36
C THR A 255 22.29 -10.24 -0.78
N VAL A 256 21.64 -9.52 0.12
CA VAL A 256 21.55 -8.05 0.08
C VAL A 256 22.70 -7.49 0.91
N SER A 257 23.53 -6.61 0.34
CA SER A 257 24.74 -6.08 1.01
C SER A 257 24.41 -5.37 2.33
N VAL A 258 23.39 -4.52 2.31
CA VAL A 258 22.86 -3.81 3.47
C VAL A 258 21.35 -3.68 3.34
N SER A 259 20.63 -3.91 4.43
CA SER A 259 19.18 -3.80 4.47
C SER A 259 18.70 -3.48 5.89
N ARG A 260 17.66 -2.67 5.99
CA ARG A 260 16.92 -2.41 7.23
C ARG A 260 15.44 -2.59 6.90
N GLU A 261 14.77 -3.51 7.60
CA GLU A 261 13.35 -3.76 7.35
C GLU A 261 12.50 -2.59 7.83
N LYS A 262 11.37 -2.35 7.15
CA LYS A 262 10.46 -1.24 7.44
C LYS A 262 9.96 -1.28 8.90
N PRO A 263 9.92 -0.14 9.62
CA PRO A 263 9.18 -0.03 10.87
C PRO A 263 7.71 -0.39 10.72
N PHE A 264 7.13 -1.03 11.74
CA PHE A 264 5.72 -1.42 11.72
C PHE A 264 5.06 -1.31 13.09
N LEU A 265 3.75 -1.04 13.08
CA LEU A 265 2.91 -1.09 14.27
C LEU A 265 2.66 -2.54 14.69
N PHE A 266 2.70 -2.80 15.99
CA PHE A 266 2.26 -4.05 16.56
C PHE A 266 1.65 -3.83 17.96
N VAL A 267 0.94 -4.84 18.45
CA VAL A 267 0.39 -4.88 19.79
C VAL A 267 1.11 -5.95 20.59
N ASP A 268 1.63 -5.58 21.76
CA ASP A 268 2.30 -6.52 22.66
C ASP A 268 1.31 -7.39 23.45
N ALA A 269 1.83 -8.34 24.24
CA ALA A 269 1.03 -9.26 25.03
C ALA A 269 0.16 -8.56 26.10
N ASP A 270 0.52 -7.34 26.51
CA ASP A 270 -0.22 -6.53 27.47
C ASP A 270 -1.29 -5.64 26.79
N GLY A 271 -1.41 -5.70 25.46
CA GLY A 271 -2.35 -4.92 24.68
C GLY A 271 -1.86 -3.50 24.33
N ASN A 272 -0.58 -3.19 24.58
CA ASN A 272 -0.05 -1.87 24.25
C ASN A 272 0.36 -1.79 22.78
N TYR A 273 0.02 -0.68 22.15
CA TYR A 273 0.49 -0.36 20.81
C TYR A 273 1.95 0.13 20.85
N ASN A 274 2.75 -0.45 19.97
CA ASN A 274 4.16 -0.17 19.83
C ASN A 274 4.51 -0.04 18.34
N VAL A 275 5.64 0.61 18.05
CA VAL A 275 6.31 0.52 16.75
C VAL A 275 7.60 -0.27 16.95
N PHE A 276 7.77 -1.34 16.18
CA PHE A 276 9.05 -2.03 16.09
C PHE A 276 9.88 -1.38 14.99
N ALA A 277 11.08 -0.92 15.32
CA ALA A 277 12.06 -0.38 14.38
C ALA A 277 13.21 -1.39 14.21
N PRO A 278 13.21 -2.19 13.13
CA PRO A 278 14.22 -3.23 12.90
C PRO A 278 15.64 -2.65 12.84
N ALA A 279 16.61 -3.41 13.35
CA ALA A 279 18.03 -3.06 13.26
C ALA A 279 18.55 -3.18 11.82
N LEU A 280 19.64 -2.45 11.53
CA LEU A 280 20.41 -2.65 10.30
C LEU A 280 20.95 -4.09 10.25
N ARG A 281 21.00 -4.65 9.05
CA ARG A 281 21.62 -5.94 8.80
C ARG A 281 22.45 -5.86 7.51
N THR A 282 23.56 -6.57 7.48
CA THR A 282 24.44 -6.67 6.31
C THR A 282 24.49 -8.10 5.80
N ASN A 283 24.77 -8.25 4.50
CA ASN A 283 24.87 -9.54 3.80
C ASN A 283 23.68 -10.47 4.10
N THR A 284 22.47 -9.93 4.05
CA THR A 284 21.26 -10.63 4.47
C THR A 284 20.76 -11.63 3.45
N THR A 285 20.15 -12.69 3.95
CA THR A 285 19.46 -13.71 3.16
C THR A 285 18.30 -14.28 3.98
N GLY A 286 17.22 -14.67 3.30
CA GLY A 286 16.01 -15.17 3.95
C GLY A 286 15.31 -14.12 4.81
N THR A 287 14.26 -14.55 5.51
CA THR A 287 13.44 -13.66 6.33
C THR A 287 14.14 -13.31 7.64
N SER A 288 13.80 -12.15 8.20
CA SER A 288 14.26 -11.64 9.48
C SER A 288 13.49 -12.22 10.67
N TRP A 289 12.31 -12.79 10.43
CA TRP A 289 11.39 -13.30 11.46
C TRP A 289 11.30 -14.83 11.49
N GLY A 290 11.90 -15.52 10.52
CA GLY A 290 11.99 -16.99 10.51
C GLY A 290 13.19 -17.50 11.32
N GLY A 291 13.10 -18.72 11.86
CA GLY A 291 14.20 -19.40 12.56
C GLY A 291 14.21 -19.22 14.09
N SER A 292 15.34 -19.56 14.72
CA SER A 292 15.51 -19.60 16.20
C SER A 292 15.83 -18.25 16.85
N SER A 293 15.98 -17.18 16.06
CA SER A 293 16.31 -15.84 16.58
C SER A 293 15.59 -14.78 15.74
N PRO A 294 14.50 -14.18 16.25
CA PRO A 294 13.78 -13.13 15.53
C PRO A 294 14.65 -11.87 15.36
N ALA A 295 14.30 -11.05 14.37
CA ALA A 295 15.00 -9.80 14.06
C ALA A 295 15.22 -8.93 15.30
N SER A 296 16.45 -8.47 15.51
CA SER A 296 16.77 -7.46 16.50
C SER A 296 16.22 -6.10 16.07
N GLY A 297 15.91 -5.24 17.04
CA GLY A 297 15.41 -3.89 16.77
C GLY A 297 15.03 -3.17 18.06
N ARG A 298 14.49 -1.96 17.91
CA ARG A 298 13.99 -1.14 19.01
C ARG A 298 12.47 -1.23 19.07
N THR A 299 11.92 -1.58 20.22
CA THR A 299 10.48 -1.42 20.49
C THR A 299 10.25 -0.04 21.07
N LEU A 300 9.44 0.76 20.38
CA LEU A 300 9.10 2.12 20.77
C LEU A 300 7.62 2.18 21.16
N PRO A 301 7.27 2.55 22.41
CA PRO A 301 5.88 2.66 22.80
C PRO A 301 5.19 3.76 22.00
N LEU A 302 3.89 3.60 21.72
CA LEU A 302 3.12 4.61 20.99
C LEU A 302 3.18 6.00 21.66
N SER A 303 3.34 6.04 22.99
CA SER A 303 3.54 7.29 23.75
C SER A 303 4.80 8.07 23.35
N SER A 304 5.79 7.44 22.71
CA SER A 304 6.98 8.11 22.14
C SER A 304 6.71 8.78 20.79
N PHE A 305 5.54 8.57 20.18
CA PHE A 305 5.13 9.16 18.92
C PHE A 305 4.18 10.33 19.13
N PHE A 306 4.30 11.31 18.25
CA PHE A 306 3.24 12.25 17.95
C PHE A 306 2.42 11.68 16.79
N VAL A 307 1.13 11.46 17.02
CA VAL A 307 0.20 11.01 15.99
C VAL A 307 -0.46 12.25 15.39
N ALA A 308 -0.21 12.49 14.11
CA ALA A 308 -0.76 13.61 13.37
C ALA A 308 -1.82 13.14 12.37
N ASP A 309 -2.80 14.00 12.14
CA ASP A 309 -3.82 13.86 11.11
C ASP A 309 -3.73 15.04 10.12
N PRO A 310 -4.46 15.00 8.98
CA PRO A 310 -4.42 16.07 7.99
C PRO A 310 -4.76 17.48 8.49
N SER A 311 -5.43 17.61 9.64
CA SER A 311 -5.74 18.90 10.26
C SER A 311 -4.61 19.44 11.14
N THR A 312 -3.62 18.60 11.45
CA THR A 312 -2.49 18.94 12.31
C THR A 312 -1.52 19.84 11.57
N SER A 313 -1.26 21.04 12.10
CA SER A 313 -0.34 21.99 11.46
C SER A 313 1.10 21.47 11.43
N VAL A 314 1.83 21.77 10.36
CA VAL A 314 3.24 21.39 10.22
C VAL A 314 4.11 22.03 11.30
N GLN A 315 3.76 23.24 11.75
CA GLN A 315 4.42 23.86 12.89
C GLN A 315 4.33 22.99 14.17
N ARG A 316 3.17 22.38 14.44
CA ARG A 316 3.01 21.47 15.58
C ARG A 316 3.77 20.16 15.36
N ILE A 317 3.75 19.62 14.15
CA ILE A 317 4.54 18.43 13.78
C ILE A 317 6.03 18.67 14.08
N ASN A 318 6.59 19.76 13.56
CA ASN A 318 8.00 20.11 13.74
C ASN A 318 8.34 20.39 15.21
N ALA A 319 7.44 21.03 15.97
CA ALA A 319 7.64 21.24 17.40
C ALA A 319 7.72 19.91 18.19
N GLN A 320 6.94 18.91 17.82
CA GLN A 320 6.96 17.59 18.48
C GLN A 320 8.19 16.76 18.06
N LEU A 321 8.59 16.82 16.80
CA LEU A 321 9.85 16.22 16.36
C LEU A 321 11.05 16.84 17.10
N ALA A 322 11.06 18.17 17.25
CA ALA A 322 12.08 18.91 17.99
C ALA A 322 12.07 18.59 19.49
N SER A 323 10.92 18.27 20.08
CA SER A 323 10.81 17.90 21.51
C SER A 323 11.17 16.45 21.83
N GLY A 324 11.58 15.66 20.82
CA GLY A 324 12.00 14.27 21.03
C GLY A 324 10.98 13.21 20.63
N LYS A 325 9.81 13.58 20.09
CA LYS A 325 8.83 12.59 19.59
C LYS A 325 9.23 12.01 18.23
N ASN A 326 8.85 10.76 18.00
CA ASN A 326 8.72 10.19 16.66
C ASN A 326 7.40 10.67 16.01
N LEU A 327 7.14 10.34 14.76
CA LEU A 327 5.95 10.79 14.04
C LEU A 327 5.19 9.62 13.41
N ILE A 328 3.87 9.59 13.63
CA ILE A 328 2.93 8.79 12.84
C ILE A 328 2.01 9.75 12.09
N LEU A 329 1.93 9.58 10.77
CA LEU A 329 0.97 10.27 9.91
C LEU A 329 -0.19 9.31 9.64
N THR A 330 -1.37 9.64 10.17
CA THR A 330 -2.58 8.86 9.94
C THR A 330 -3.09 8.98 8.50
N PRO A 331 -3.95 8.06 8.01
CA PRO A 331 -4.37 8.02 6.62
C PRO A 331 -5.09 9.30 6.17
N GLY A 332 -4.49 10.03 5.22
CA GLY A 332 -5.07 11.23 4.63
C GLY A 332 -4.10 12.00 3.72
N VAL A 333 -4.56 13.15 3.21
CA VAL A 333 -3.79 14.07 2.36
C VAL A 333 -3.49 15.34 3.14
N TYR A 334 -2.22 15.63 3.35
CA TYR A 334 -1.70 16.72 4.17
C TYR A 334 -1.26 17.87 3.28
N SER A 335 -1.95 19.00 3.35
CA SER A 335 -1.52 20.24 2.71
C SER A 335 -0.48 20.93 3.59
N LEU A 336 0.76 21.01 3.12
CA LEU A 336 1.89 21.51 3.89
C LEU A 336 2.19 22.98 3.54
N ASP A 337 2.06 23.88 4.52
CA ASP A 337 2.43 25.29 4.37
C ASP A 337 3.96 25.50 4.44
N ARG A 338 4.69 24.51 4.96
CA ARG A 338 6.15 24.44 5.11
C ARG A 338 6.61 22.98 5.14
N SER A 339 7.90 22.74 5.10
CA SER A 339 8.47 21.39 5.21
C SER A 339 8.27 20.77 6.59
N ILE A 340 8.01 19.46 6.62
CA ILE A 340 8.27 18.65 7.81
C ILE A 340 9.79 18.51 7.97
N GLU A 341 10.32 18.82 9.14
CA GLU A 341 11.76 18.88 9.38
C GLU A 341 12.21 17.82 10.38
N VAL A 342 12.91 16.79 9.92
CA VAL A 342 13.45 15.72 10.75
C VAL A 342 14.93 16.01 11.04
N LYS A 343 15.21 16.44 12.27
CA LYS A 343 16.56 16.90 12.69
C LYS A 343 17.20 16.06 13.79
N ARG A 344 16.46 15.12 14.38
CA ARG A 344 16.95 14.27 15.47
C ARG A 344 17.45 12.95 14.88
N PRO A 345 18.65 12.48 15.25
CA PRO A 345 19.07 11.12 14.94
C PRO A 345 18.04 10.09 15.42
N ASP A 346 18.02 8.91 14.79
CA ASP A 346 17.15 7.79 15.16
C ASP A 346 15.63 8.04 15.10
N ALA A 347 15.20 9.21 14.59
CA ALA A 347 13.78 9.54 14.50
C ALA A 347 13.07 8.60 13.53
N VAL A 348 11.91 8.10 13.96
CA VAL A 348 11.03 7.26 13.13
C VAL A 348 9.85 8.10 12.64
N VAL A 349 9.64 8.13 11.33
CA VAL A 349 8.48 8.75 10.67
C VAL A 349 7.74 7.68 9.88
N LEU A 350 6.54 7.33 10.36
CA LEU A 350 5.71 6.27 9.78
C LEU A 350 4.41 6.85 9.20
N GLY A 351 4.23 6.69 7.89
CA GLY A 351 2.96 6.93 7.22
C GLY A 351 2.08 5.68 7.26
N LEU A 352 0.80 5.88 7.59
CA LEU A 352 -0.23 4.84 7.55
C LEU A 352 -1.15 5.09 6.36
N GLY A 353 -1.53 4.02 5.67
CA GLY A 353 -2.57 4.05 4.64
C GLY A 353 -2.23 4.98 3.49
N PHE A 354 -0.95 5.09 3.13
CA PHE A 354 -0.46 6.00 2.09
C PHE A 354 -0.74 7.48 2.41
N ALA A 355 -0.44 7.88 3.66
CA ALA A 355 -0.40 9.28 4.05
C ALA A 355 0.33 10.10 2.97
N THR A 356 -0.33 11.12 2.44
CA THR A 356 0.13 11.85 1.25
C THR A 356 0.50 13.27 1.64
N LEU A 357 1.74 13.68 1.39
CA LEU A 357 2.28 15.00 1.70
C LEU A 357 2.26 15.90 0.47
N VAL A 358 1.61 17.06 0.54
CA VAL A 358 1.46 18.01 -0.58
C VAL A 358 1.99 19.40 -0.21
N PRO A 359 3.22 19.78 -0.60
CA PRO A 359 3.75 21.11 -0.32
C PRO A 359 3.04 22.19 -1.12
N GLN A 360 2.55 23.24 -0.47
CA GLN A 360 1.72 24.26 -1.12
C GLN A 360 2.54 25.40 -1.74
N ASN A 361 3.70 25.69 -1.17
CA ASN A 361 4.43 26.95 -1.41
C ASN A 361 5.78 26.75 -2.11
N GLY A 362 5.96 25.66 -2.87
CA GLY A 362 7.22 25.35 -3.56
C GLY A 362 8.38 24.95 -2.63
N THR A 363 8.06 24.63 -1.37
CA THR A 363 9.00 24.06 -0.39
C THR A 363 9.11 22.55 -0.58
N SER A 364 10.16 21.92 -0.06
CA SER A 364 10.14 20.47 0.14
C SER A 364 8.97 20.04 1.03
N ALA A 365 8.41 18.87 0.79
CA ALA A 365 7.39 18.29 1.67
C ALA A 365 8.02 17.85 3.00
N ILE A 366 9.17 17.19 2.91
CA ILE A 366 9.92 16.68 4.05
C ILE A 366 11.43 16.86 3.80
N THR A 367 12.14 17.19 4.87
CA THR A 367 13.60 17.29 4.88
C THR A 367 14.15 16.48 6.04
N VAL A 368 15.23 15.74 5.78
CA VAL A 368 16.04 15.05 6.79
C VAL A 368 17.38 15.75 6.87
N ALA A 369 17.76 16.21 8.06
CA ALA A 369 19.06 16.87 8.27
C ALA A 369 20.24 15.88 8.14
N ASP A 370 21.47 16.39 8.21
CA ASP A 370 22.69 15.57 8.28
C ASP A 370 22.79 14.87 9.65
N VAL A 371 21.97 13.83 9.83
CA VAL A 371 21.84 12.99 11.04
C VAL A 371 21.62 11.53 10.67
N ASP A 372 22.20 10.65 11.49
CA ASP A 372 22.16 9.20 11.32
C ASP A 372 20.82 8.58 11.79
N GLY A 373 20.55 7.37 11.31
CA GLY A 373 19.55 6.46 11.86
C GLY A 373 18.09 6.81 11.63
N VAL A 374 17.78 7.92 10.95
CA VAL A 374 16.40 8.31 10.63
C VAL A 374 15.74 7.24 9.75
N GLN A 375 14.51 6.86 10.09
CA GLN A 375 13.72 5.90 9.33
C GLN A 375 12.41 6.56 8.89
N VAL A 376 12.20 6.65 7.58
CA VAL A 376 10.99 7.24 6.99
C VAL A 376 10.29 6.22 6.12
N SER A 377 8.98 6.03 6.30
CA SER A 377 8.29 4.98 5.55
C SER A 377 6.81 5.20 5.29
N GLY A 378 6.28 4.51 4.27
CA GLY A 378 4.84 4.30 4.07
C GLY A 378 4.05 5.53 3.62
N MET A 379 4.64 6.39 2.79
CA MET A 379 4.02 7.66 2.41
C MET A 379 4.17 7.98 0.92
N ILE A 380 3.30 8.86 0.45
CA ILE A 380 3.40 9.47 -0.87
C ILE A 380 3.81 10.93 -0.69
N VAL A 381 4.79 11.38 -1.43
CA VAL A 381 5.12 12.80 -1.60
C VAL A 381 4.56 13.26 -2.95
N ASP A 382 3.47 14.01 -2.91
CA ASP A 382 2.71 14.43 -4.09
C ASP A 382 2.99 15.91 -4.36
N ALA A 383 3.42 16.27 -5.57
CA ALA A 383 3.77 17.64 -5.90
C ALA A 383 2.55 18.55 -5.78
N GLY A 384 2.73 19.68 -5.09
CA GLY A 384 1.70 20.70 -5.02
C GLY A 384 1.74 21.69 -6.19
N PRO A 385 0.87 22.71 -6.14
CA PRO A 385 0.64 23.62 -7.27
C PRO A 385 1.85 24.50 -7.60
N ALA A 386 2.64 24.89 -6.60
CA ALA A 386 3.87 25.64 -6.78
C ALA A 386 5.06 24.69 -6.98
N ASN A 387 5.89 24.96 -7.99
CA ASN A 387 7.07 24.14 -8.29
C ASN A 387 8.00 24.09 -7.07
N SER A 388 8.26 22.88 -6.58
CA SER A 388 9.25 22.64 -5.52
C SER A 388 10.60 22.31 -6.14
N SER A 389 11.69 22.94 -5.71
CA SER A 389 13.02 22.59 -6.23
C SER A 389 13.37 21.13 -5.93
N VAL A 390 13.03 20.65 -4.73
CA VAL A 390 13.15 19.25 -4.30
C VAL A 390 11.93 18.90 -3.46
N LEU A 391 11.26 17.77 -3.71
CA LEU A 391 10.12 17.34 -2.88
C LEU A 391 10.56 16.66 -1.57
N PHE A 392 11.54 15.78 -1.63
CA PHE A 392 12.16 15.16 -0.44
C PHE A 392 13.68 15.33 -0.53
N GLN A 393 14.24 16.05 0.44
CA GLN A 393 15.67 16.22 0.60
C GLN A 393 16.22 15.43 1.80
N ILE A 394 17.30 14.68 1.60
CA ILE A 394 18.07 14.00 2.67
C ILE A 394 19.49 14.55 2.69
N GLY A 395 19.85 15.19 3.80
CA GLY A 395 21.12 15.88 3.95
C GLY A 395 21.12 17.26 3.27
N LYS A 396 22.17 18.03 3.55
CA LYS A 396 22.42 19.31 2.88
C LYS A 396 23.30 19.08 1.65
N PRO A 397 23.10 19.82 0.54
CA PRO A 397 24.01 19.77 -0.59
C PRO A 397 25.39 20.22 -0.14
N HIS A 398 26.43 19.45 -0.48
CA HIS A 398 27.80 19.68 0.00
C HIS A 398 27.94 19.64 1.54
N GLY A 399 27.07 18.88 2.23
CA GLY A 399 27.18 18.65 3.66
C GLY A 399 28.53 18.00 4.01
N ALA A 400 29.28 18.62 4.92
CA ALA A 400 30.62 18.16 5.32
C ALA A 400 30.60 17.18 6.51
N LYS A 401 29.43 16.64 6.87
CA LYS A 401 29.30 15.72 8.00
C LYS A 401 29.42 14.28 7.51
N PRO A 402 30.40 13.51 8.02
CA PRO A 402 30.45 12.07 7.79
C PRO A 402 29.15 11.42 8.26
N SER A 403 28.59 10.48 7.49
CA SER A 403 27.49 9.63 7.93
C SER A 403 28.00 8.30 8.48
N ALA A 404 27.28 7.75 9.46
CA ALA A 404 27.60 6.47 10.06
C ALA A 404 27.09 5.31 9.17
N ALA A 405 28.00 4.53 8.57
CA ALA A 405 27.62 3.41 7.71
C ALA A 405 26.88 2.26 8.46
N ASP A 406 27.06 2.17 9.79
CA ASP A 406 26.35 1.24 10.67
C ASP A 406 25.01 1.79 11.18
N ASP A 407 24.72 3.08 10.94
CA ASP A 407 23.42 3.68 11.24
C ASP A 407 22.90 4.63 10.13
N PRO A 408 22.68 4.14 8.91
CA PRO A 408 22.24 4.99 7.80
C PRO A 408 20.79 5.45 7.94
N VAL A 409 20.48 6.59 7.33
CA VAL A 409 19.09 6.97 7.03
C VAL A 409 18.47 5.94 6.09
N THR A 410 17.23 5.54 6.35
CA THR A 410 16.50 4.55 5.54
C THR A 410 15.16 5.10 5.09
N LEU A 411 14.87 4.96 3.80
CA LEU A 411 13.54 5.13 3.21
C LEU A 411 12.95 3.76 2.85
N ASN A 412 11.73 3.46 3.32
CA ASN A 412 10.99 2.26 2.92
C ASN A 412 9.59 2.63 2.41
N ASP A 413 9.19 2.18 1.21
CA ASP A 413 7.85 2.46 0.67
C ASP A 413 7.56 3.97 0.59
N VAL A 414 8.50 4.74 0.04
CA VAL A 414 8.37 6.19 -0.16
C VAL A 414 8.19 6.47 -1.64
N PHE A 415 7.01 6.96 -2.00
CA PHE A 415 6.61 7.12 -3.40
C PHE A 415 6.43 8.59 -3.73
N PHE A 416 6.65 8.96 -5.00
CA PHE A 416 6.47 10.31 -5.48
C PHE A 416 5.46 10.35 -6.60
N ARG A 417 4.64 11.39 -6.60
CA ARG A 417 3.70 11.66 -7.68
C ARG A 417 3.79 13.13 -8.09
N ILE A 418 3.88 13.37 -9.39
CA ILE A 418 3.89 14.72 -9.96
C ILE A 418 2.85 14.79 -11.08
N GLY A 419 1.68 15.36 -10.78
CA GLY A 419 0.52 15.31 -11.66
C GLY A 419 -0.42 14.13 -11.39
N GLY A 420 -1.42 13.93 -12.24
CA GLY A 420 -2.35 12.80 -12.21
C GLY A 420 -3.57 13.04 -11.31
N ALA A 421 -3.37 13.35 -10.02
CA ALA A 421 -4.48 13.69 -9.12
C ALA A 421 -4.89 15.15 -9.22
N THR A 422 -3.90 16.03 -9.33
CA THR A 422 -4.02 17.47 -9.54
C THR A 422 -2.81 17.93 -10.35
N ALA A 423 -2.85 19.15 -10.90
CA ALA A 423 -1.64 19.77 -11.43
C ALA A 423 -0.63 20.00 -10.30
N GLY A 424 0.63 19.65 -10.55
CA GLY A 424 1.74 19.87 -9.64
C GLY A 424 3.07 19.70 -10.36
N SER A 425 4.11 20.35 -9.87
CA SER A 425 5.45 20.32 -10.48
C SER A 425 6.53 20.32 -9.41
N ALA A 426 7.67 19.73 -9.76
CA ALA A 426 8.89 19.81 -8.96
C ALA A 426 10.10 19.69 -9.87
N THR A 427 11.22 20.33 -9.56
CA THR A 427 12.45 20.13 -10.35
C THR A 427 13.03 18.74 -10.08
N THR A 428 13.15 18.35 -8.81
CA THR A 428 13.64 17.03 -8.39
C THR A 428 12.65 16.38 -7.43
N SER A 429 12.35 15.08 -7.59
CA SER A 429 11.47 14.37 -6.64
C SER A 429 12.22 14.03 -5.35
N LEU A 430 13.33 13.28 -5.45
CA LEU A 430 14.16 12.88 -4.33
C LEU A 430 15.61 13.33 -4.54
N GLN A 431 16.17 14.04 -3.58
CA GLN A 431 17.59 14.36 -3.54
C GLN A 431 18.24 13.74 -2.31
N VAL A 432 19.28 12.93 -2.55
CA VAL A 432 20.03 12.20 -1.52
C VAL A 432 21.46 12.74 -1.50
N ASP A 433 21.71 13.68 -0.60
CA ASP A 433 23.03 14.27 -0.38
C ASP A 433 23.81 13.57 0.75
N HIS A 434 23.12 12.82 1.61
CA HIS A 434 23.75 12.11 2.73
C HIS A 434 24.29 10.75 2.30
N ASP A 435 25.50 10.41 2.75
CA ASP A 435 26.15 9.13 2.43
C ASP A 435 25.44 7.94 3.10
N ASN A 436 25.66 6.74 2.57
CA ASN A 436 25.20 5.44 3.10
C ASN A 436 23.68 5.25 3.15
N VAL A 437 22.88 6.23 2.68
CA VAL A 437 21.40 6.15 2.69
C VAL A 437 20.91 4.88 2.01
N ILE A 438 19.90 4.26 2.62
CA ILE A 438 19.21 3.09 2.06
C ILE A 438 17.87 3.54 1.48
N LEU A 439 17.70 3.33 0.19
CA LEU A 439 16.44 3.50 -0.54
C LEU A 439 15.86 2.11 -0.82
N ASP A 440 14.71 1.77 -0.23
CA ASP A 440 14.13 0.44 -0.33
C ASP A 440 12.65 0.48 -0.70
N ASP A 441 12.33 0.15 -1.95
CA ASP A 441 11.03 0.40 -2.58
C ASP A 441 10.70 1.90 -2.71
N VAL A 442 11.31 2.54 -3.71
CA VAL A 442 11.01 3.92 -4.11
C VAL A 442 10.41 3.90 -5.51
N TRP A 443 9.34 4.67 -5.71
CA TRP A 443 8.81 4.90 -7.06
C TRP A 443 8.65 6.40 -7.29
N ALA A 444 9.52 6.96 -8.13
CA ALA A 444 9.49 8.38 -8.49
C ALA A 444 8.71 8.60 -9.80
N TRP A 445 7.40 8.88 -9.69
CA TRP A 445 6.51 8.91 -10.85
C TRP A 445 6.06 10.32 -11.23
N ARG A 446 6.58 10.81 -12.36
CA ARG A 446 5.95 11.90 -13.11
C ARG A 446 4.76 11.33 -13.87
N ALA A 447 3.56 11.81 -13.56
CA ALA A 447 2.34 11.22 -14.07
C ALA A 447 2.26 11.22 -15.60
N ASP A 448 1.97 10.06 -16.18
CA ASP A 448 1.72 9.87 -17.62
C ASP A 448 0.21 9.90 -17.98
N HIS A 449 -0.67 9.87 -16.97
CA HIS A 449 -2.12 9.96 -17.15
C HIS A 449 -2.81 10.60 -15.93
N GLY A 450 -4.08 10.96 -16.09
CA GLY A 450 -4.89 11.65 -15.08
C GLY A 450 -4.97 13.16 -15.32
N ALA A 451 -5.43 13.89 -14.30
CA ALA A 451 -5.58 15.34 -14.35
C ALA A 451 -4.21 16.04 -14.26
N GLY A 452 -4.08 17.19 -14.93
CA GLY A 452 -2.88 18.02 -14.84
C GLY A 452 -1.63 17.38 -15.46
N VAL A 453 -1.79 16.50 -16.45
CA VAL A 453 -0.67 15.84 -17.13
C VAL A 453 -0.43 16.46 -18.51
N GLY A 454 0.84 16.74 -18.80
CA GLY A 454 1.28 17.26 -20.09
C GLY A 454 2.74 17.68 -20.03
N TRP A 455 3.41 17.76 -21.19
CA TRP A 455 4.83 18.08 -21.28
C TRP A 455 5.23 19.34 -20.48
N THR A 456 4.40 20.38 -20.53
CA THR A 456 4.63 21.66 -19.84
C THR A 456 3.69 21.88 -18.64
N ILE A 457 2.97 20.85 -18.17
CA ILE A 457 1.94 20.98 -17.12
C ILE A 457 2.46 20.40 -15.80
N ASN A 458 2.87 19.14 -15.79
CA ASN A 458 3.48 18.48 -14.64
C ASN A 458 4.98 18.30 -14.85
N THR A 459 5.70 19.40 -15.03
CA THR A 459 7.14 19.36 -15.27
C THR A 459 7.87 18.72 -14.08
N ALA A 460 8.75 17.77 -14.40
CA ALA A 460 9.66 17.16 -13.46
C ALA A 460 10.96 16.75 -14.16
N ASP A 461 12.02 17.52 -13.94
CA ASP A 461 13.28 17.37 -14.66
C ASP A 461 14.08 16.15 -14.16
N HIS A 462 14.01 15.88 -12.86
CA HIS A 462 14.74 14.80 -12.22
C HIS A 462 13.82 13.95 -11.31
N GLY A 463 13.91 12.63 -11.47
CA GLY A 463 13.27 11.67 -10.55
C GLY A 463 14.05 11.62 -9.25
N VAL A 464 15.17 10.90 -9.26
CA VAL A 464 16.07 10.74 -8.11
C VAL A 464 17.47 11.24 -8.45
N VAL A 465 18.04 12.07 -7.58
CA VAL A 465 19.42 12.54 -7.65
C VAL A 465 20.17 12.03 -6.43
N VAL A 466 21.25 11.28 -6.66
CA VAL A 466 22.11 10.71 -5.61
C VAL A 466 23.47 11.39 -5.70
N ASN A 467 23.78 12.19 -4.69
CA ASN A 467 25.07 12.87 -4.54
C ASN A 467 25.92 12.24 -3.43
N GLY A 468 25.29 11.65 -2.42
CA GLY A 468 26.00 10.97 -1.32
C GLY A 468 26.71 9.70 -1.78
N ASP A 469 27.82 9.38 -1.12
CA ASP A 469 28.61 8.18 -1.36
C ASP A 469 27.94 6.95 -0.74
N ASN A 470 28.18 5.77 -1.33
CA ASN A 470 27.75 4.46 -0.79
C ASN A 470 26.23 4.29 -0.56
N VAL A 471 25.41 5.10 -1.22
CA VAL A 471 23.94 4.94 -1.20
C VAL A 471 23.55 3.60 -1.81
N THR A 472 22.64 2.88 -1.16
CA THR A 472 22.11 1.59 -1.64
C THR A 472 20.65 1.76 -2.04
N ALA A 473 20.28 1.32 -3.24
CA ALA A 473 18.90 1.30 -3.72
C ALA A 473 18.45 -0.12 -4.07
N THR A 474 17.37 -0.60 -3.44
CA THR A 474 16.76 -1.91 -3.68
C THR A 474 15.29 -1.74 -4.04
N GLY A 475 14.93 -2.03 -5.30
CA GLY A 475 13.59 -1.73 -5.83
C GLY A 475 13.38 -0.24 -6.07
N LEU A 476 13.97 0.29 -7.14
CA LEU A 476 13.87 1.69 -7.56
C LEU A 476 13.18 1.82 -8.93
#